data_AF-A0A2V1INP3-F1
#
_entry.id   AF-A0A2V1INP3-F1
#
_cell.length_a   1.000
_cell.length_b   1.000
_cell.length_c   1.000
_cell.angle_alpha   90.00
_cell.angle_beta   90.00
_cell.angle_gamma   90.00
#
_symmetry.space_group_name_H-M   'P 1'
#
loop_
_entity.id
_entity.type
_entity.pdbx_description
1 polymer ?
#
loop_
_entity_poly.entity_id
_entity_poly.type
_entity_poly.pdbx_seq_one_letter_code
_entity_poly.pdbx_strand_id
1 'polypeptide(L)'
;EITDSSGSLICSETKSATSDDFGVLSLTIGNTSTFENADWSKLPFYISATVDDVLLGRSQILNVPVAEYAKKVADLDKSILKSKVWTGSYSEGEGSYSFRFTDETATLVHSNPYDGGYSATYKYVIFGNLIVCYGSGTKDSKHLFYTGSCLAEADGTDYK
;
A
#
# COMPACT_ATOMS: atom_id res chain seq x y z
N GLU A 1 20.75 18.44 -2.76
CA GLU A 1 19.31 18.64 -2.47
C GLU A 1 18.45 17.68 -3.26
N ILE A 2 17.24 17.41 -2.78
CA ILE A 2 16.19 16.67 -3.48
C ILE A 2 14.96 17.57 -3.58
N THR A 3 14.39 17.70 -4.78
CA THR A 3 13.21 18.55 -5.05
C THR A 3 12.14 17.80 -5.85
N ASP A 4 10.90 18.29 -5.78
CA ASP A 4 9.80 17.83 -6.63
C ASP A 4 9.83 18.48 -8.03
N SER A 5 8.85 18.13 -8.88
CA SER A 5 8.76 18.67 -10.24
C SER A 5 8.46 20.17 -10.32
N SER A 6 7.93 20.76 -9.24
CA SER A 6 7.74 22.20 -9.09
C SER A 6 8.96 22.93 -8.51
N GLY A 7 10.00 22.20 -8.11
CA GLY A 7 11.17 22.74 -7.43
C GLY A 7 11.00 22.89 -5.92
N SER A 8 9.90 22.40 -5.33
CA SER A 8 9.74 22.41 -3.87
C SER A 8 10.73 21.46 -3.22
N LEU A 9 11.32 21.89 -2.10
CA LEU A 9 12.34 21.15 -1.40
C LEU A 9 11.76 19.95 -0.64
N ILE A 10 12.33 18.76 -0.88
CA ILE A 10 12.05 17.52 -0.13
C ILE A 10 13.16 17.28 0.90
N CYS A 11 14.42 17.53 0.53
CA CYS A 11 15.58 17.31 1.40
C CYS A 11 16.73 18.25 1.00
N SER A 12 17.35 18.92 1.96
CA SER A 12 18.61 19.65 1.77
C SER A 12 19.61 19.21 2.83
N GLU A 13 20.80 18.83 2.38
CA GLU A 13 21.89 18.36 3.24
C GLU A 13 23.21 18.91 2.70
N THR A 14 24.07 19.38 3.61
CA THR A 14 25.46 19.73 3.32
C THR A 14 26.35 18.59 3.79
N LYS A 15 27.25 18.11 2.91
CA LYS A 15 28.19 17.02 3.20
C LYS A 15 29.61 17.45 2.85
N SER A 16 30.58 16.87 3.55
CA SER A 16 31.99 16.96 3.19
C SER A 16 32.49 15.57 2.83
N ALA A 17 33.11 15.45 1.67
CA ALA A 17 33.72 14.21 1.19
C ALA A 17 34.88 14.54 0.25
N THR A 18 35.78 13.59 0.07
CA THR A 18 36.92 13.70 -0.85
C THR A 18 36.69 12.70 -1.97
N SER A 19 36.91 13.11 -3.22
CA SER A 19 36.84 12.21 -4.36
C SER A 19 37.95 11.16 -4.29
N ASP A 20 37.72 10.01 -4.92
CA ASP A 20 38.79 9.03 -5.12
C ASP A 20 39.80 9.48 -6.20
N ASP A 21 40.79 8.62 -6.47
CA ASP A 21 41.85 8.85 -7.46
C ASP A 21 41.32 9.00 -8.91
N PHE A 22 40.06 8.64 -9.15
CA PHE A 22 39.39 8.79 -10.45
C PHE A 22 38.45 10.00 -10.49
N GLY A 23 38.41 10.81 -9.43
CA GLY A 23 37.51 11.96 -9.33
C GLY A 23 36.06 11.59 -9.03
N VAL A 24 35.78 10.36 -8.59
CA VAL A 24 34.43 9.90 -8.25
C VAL A 24 34.11 10.29 -6.81
N LEU A 25 32.92 10.85 -6.62
CA LEU A 25 32.37 11.19 -5.31
C LEU A 25 31.13 10.34 -5.05
N SER A 26 31.15 9.57 -3.96
CA SER A 26 29.99 8.81 -3.50
C SER A 26 29.42 9.45 -2.23
N LEU A 27 28.15 9.80 -2.26
CA LEU A 27 27.44 10.42 -1.13
C LEU A 27 26.11 9.71 -0.90
N THR A 28 25.80 9.46 0.37
CA THR A 28 24.44 9.12 0.79
C THR A 28 23.71 10.41 1.14
N ILE A 29 22.58 10.64 0.48
CA ILE A 29 21.71 11.80 0.68
C ILE A 29 20.33 11.28 1.04
N GLY A 30 19.75 11.81 2.12
CA GLY A 30 18.51 11.30 2.68
C GLY A 30 18.67 10.03 3.51
N ASN A 31 17.54 9.55 4.03
CA ASN A 31 17.39 8.35 4.83
C ASN A 31 15.98 7.74 4.59
N THR A 32 15.57 6.78 5.41
CA THR A 32 14.27 6.10 5.29
C THR A 32 13.08 7.04 5.39
N SER A 33 13.19 8.18 6.09
CA SER A 33 12.09 9.12 6.28
C SER A 33 12.05 10.25 5.25
N THR A 34 13.02 10.34 4.34
CA THR A 34 13.14 11.47 3.39
C THR A 34 11.89 11.67 2.51
N PHE A 35 11.19 10.60 2.15
CA PHE A 35 10.02 10.66 1.27
C PHE A 35 8.68 10.39 2.00
N GLU A 36 8.69 10.27 3.33
CA GLU A 36 7.49 9.98 4.12
C GLU A 36 6.40 11.04 3.94
N ASN A 37 6.77 12.30 3.76
CA ASN A 37 5.83 13.42 3.58
C ASN A 37 5.89 14.07 2.19
N ALA A 38 6.60 13.44 1.24
CA ALA A 38 6.67 13.97 -0.12
C ALA A 38 5.30 13.89 -0.82
N ASP A 39 4.97 14.90 -1.63
CA ASP A 39 3.78 14.90 -2.47
C ASP A 39 4.05 14.09 -3.75
N TRP A 40 3.53 12.86 -3.77
CA TRP A 40 3.72 11.90 -4.85
C TRP A 40 2.98 12.27 -6.13
N SER A 41 2.07 13.24 -6.09
CA SER A 41 1.47 13.79 -7.32
C SER A 41 2.43 14.70 -8.09
N LYS A 42 3.51 15.15 -7.44
CA LYS A 42 4.52 16.06 -8.02
C LYS A 42 5.79 15.34 -8.49
N LEU A 43 5.62 14.12 -8.98
CA LEU A 43 6.67 13.43 -9.70
C LEU A 43 7.00 14.14 -11.03
N PRO A 44 8.22 13.98 -11.57
CA PRO A 44 9.32 13.25 -10.96
C PRO A 44 10.11 14.08 -9.95
N PHE A 45 10.86 13.40 -9.08
CA PHE A 45 11.80 14.04 -8.16
C PHE A 45 13.18 14.18 -8.79
N TYR A 46 13.93 15.19 -8.33
CA TYR A 46 15.25 15.53 -8.84
C TYR A 46 16.27 15.60 -7.71
N ILE A 47 17.49 15.15 -7.97
CA ILE A 47 18.66 15.38 -7.13
C ILE A 47 19.54 16.45 -7.77
N SER A 48 20.02 17.40 -6.98
CA SER A 48 21.00 18.40 -7.38
C SER A 48 22.16 18.49 -6.38
N ALA A 49 23.34 18.87 -6.87
CA ALA A 49 24.51 19.11 -6.03
C ALA A 49 25.16 20.44 -6.40
N THR A 50 25.56 21.19 -5.40
CA THR A 50 26.30 22.45 -5.52
C THR A 50 27.62 22.35 -4.75
N VAL A 51 28.69 22.94 -5.30
CA VAL A 51 29.97 23.13 -4.63
C VAL A 51 30.37 24.59 -4.83
N ASP A 52 30.68 25.29 -3.74
CA ASP A 52 30.99 26.72 -3.75
C ASP A 52 29.98 27.54 -4.56
N ASP A 53 28.69 27.30 -4.31
CA ASP A 53 27.54 27.90 -4.99
C ASP A 53 27.41 27.62 -6.50
N VAL A 54 28.26 26.75 -7.06
CA VAL A 54 28.18 26.31 -8.46
C VAL A 54 27.40 25.00 -8.55
N LEU A 55 26.34 24.98 -9.36
CA LEU A 55 25.57 23.77 -9.67
C LEU A 55 26.44 22.80 -10.48
N LEU A 56 26.75 21.64 -9.90
CA LEU A 56 27.48 20.58 -10.58
C LEU A 56 26.59 19.77 -11.51
N GLY A 57 25.32 19.58 -11.13
CA GLY A 57 24.38 18.82 -11.93
C GLY A 57 23.03 18.67 -11.26
N ARG A 58 22.05 18.34 -12.10
CA ARG A 58 20.68 18.00 -11.70
C ARG A 58 20.23 16.79 -12.51
N SER A 59 19.76 15.76 -11.82
CA SER A 59 19.32 14.50 -12.43
C SER A 59 17.98 14.07 -11.86
N GLN A 60 17.17 13.41 -12.69
CA GLN A 60 15.90 12.82 -12.26
C GLN A 60 16.16 11.53 -11.46
N ILE A 61 15.40 11.32 -10.39
CA ILE A 61 15.40 10.06 -9.62
C ILE A 61 14.27 9.17 -10.17
N LEU A 62 14.60 8.04 -10.79
CA LEU A 62 13.63 7.24 -11.56
C LEU A 62 13.08 6.01 -10.83
N ASN A 63 13.91 5.37 -10.01
CA ASN A 63 13.71 4.02 -9.49
C ASN A 63 13.26 4.01 -8.02
N VAL A 64 13.77 4.94 -7.20
CA VAL A 64 13.42 5.02 -5.77
C VAL A 64 12.01 5.56 -5.53
N PRO A 65 11.54 6.64 -6.21
CA PRO A 65 10.23 7.21 -5.92
C PRO A 65 9.07 6.26 -6.24
N VAL A 66 9.15 5.49 -7.34
CA VAL A 66 8.09 4.53 -7.70
C VAL A 66 7.98 3.42 -6.65
N ALA A 67 9.10 2.91 -6.16
CA ALA A 67 9.13 1.84 -5.15
C ALA A 67 8.60 2.33 -3.78
N GLU A 68 8.94 3.54 -3.36
CA GLU A 68 8.43 4.14 -2.13
C GLU A 68 6.94 4.52 -2.23
N TYR A 69 6.47 5.02 -3.37
CA TYR A 69 5.05 5.24 -3.60
C TYR A 69 4.25 3.94 -3.56
N ALA A 70 4.75 2.86 -4.18
CA ALA A 70 4.09 1.56 -4.16
C ALA A 70 3.93 0.99 -2.74
N LYS A 71 4.87 1.28 -1.83
CA LYS A 71 4.73 0.91 -0.40
C LYS A 71 3.58 1.65 0.28
N LYS A 72 3.30 2.91 -0.09
CA LYS A 72 2.18 3.70 0.47
C LYS A 72 0.82 3.34 -0.11
N VAL A 73 0.74 2.89 -1.37
CA VAL A 73 -0.57 2.47 -1.95
C VAL A 73 -1.04 1.13 -1.37
N ALA A 74 -0.16 0.41 -0.66
CA ALA A 74 -0.44 -0.82 0.06
C ALA A 74 -0.94 -0.57 1.52
N ASP A 75 -1.79 0.44 1.71
CA ASP A 75 -2.22 0.98 3.02
C ASP A 75 -3.46 0.30 3.61
N LEU A 76 -3.79 -0.93 3.19
CA LEU A 76 -4.83 -1.67 3.88
C LEU A 76 -4.36 -2.03 5.30
N ASP A 77 -4.99 -1.42 6.30
CA ASP A 77 -4.82 -1.79 7.69
C ASP A 77 -6.10 -2.43 8.29
N LYS A 78 -5.97 -2.98 9.50
CA LYS A 78 -7.10 -3.60 10.20
C LYS A 78 -8.21 -2.60 10.54
N SER A 79 -7.90 -1.31 10.71
CA SER A 79 -8.91 -0.31 11.04
C SER A 79 -9.90 -0.11 9.90
N ILE A 80 -9.41 -0.11 8.65
CA ILE A 80 -10.24 -0.07 7.43
C ILE A 80 -11.16 -1.29 7.39
N LEU A 81 -10.62 -2.50 7.58
CA LEU A 81 -11.41 -3.73 7.54
C LEU A 81 -12.50 -3.77 8.61
N LYS A 82 -12.21 -3.27 9.81
CA LYS A 82 -13.14 -3.25 10.96
C LYS A 82 -14.16 -2.10 10.91
N SER A 83 -13.97 -1.12 10.03
CA SER A 83 -14.80 0.10 10.00
C SER A 83 -16.28 -0.17 9.69
N LYS A 84 -16.58 -1.28 9.03
CA LYS A 84 -17.93 -1.68 8.63
C LYS A 84 -18.04 -3.20 8.45
N VAL A 85 -19.27 -3.65 8.20
CA VAL A 85 -19.54 -4.98 7.65
C VAL A 85 -19.55 -4.85 6.14
N TRP A 86 -18.79 -5.71 5.46
CA TRP A 86 -18.68 -5.72 4.01
C TRP A 86 -19.72 -6.68 3.46
N THR A 87 -20.62 -6.21 2.60
CA THR A 87 -21.75 -7.03 2.10
C THR A 87 -21.67 -7.23 0.59
N GLY A 88 -21.86 -8.46 0.16
CA GLY A 88 -21.93 -8.86 -1.25
C GLY A 88 -23.25 -9.57 -1.53
N SER A 89 -23.70 -9.48 -2.78
CA SER A 89 -24.91 -10.15 -3.26
C SER A 89 -24.58 -11.04 -4.44
N TYR A 90 -25.31 -12.13 -4.61
CA TYR A 90 -25.25 -12.91 -5.84
C TYR A 90 -25.89 -12.15 -7.01
N SER A 91 -25.47 -12.47 -8.22
CA SER A 91 -26.01 -11.93 -9.47
C SER A 91 -27.51 -12.17 -9.68
N GLU A 92 -28.14 -13.11 -8.94
CA GLU A 92 -29.55 -13.49 -9.09
C GLU A 92 -30.42 -13.16 -7.85
N GLY A 93 -29.90 -12.37 -6.90
CA GLY A 93 -30.74 -11.59 -5.96
C GLY A 93 -31.34 -12.31 -4.74
N GLU A 94 -31.19 -13.63 -4.61
CA GLU A 94 -31.89 -14.37 -3.53
C GLU A 94 -30.99 -14.74 -2.33
N GLY A 95 -29.69 -14.46 -2.37
CA GLY A 95 -28.76 -14.69 -1.25
C GLY A 95 -27.74 -13.56 -1.06
N SER A 96 -27.11 -13.52 0.10
CA SER A 96 -26.08 -12.53 0.45
C SER A 96 -24.91 -13.14 1.20
N TYR A 97 -23.75 -12.50 1.04
CA TYR A 97 -22.59 -12.74 1.86
C TYR A 97 -22.22 -11.50 2.65
N SER A 98 -21.66 -11.70 3.84
CA SER A 98 -21.05 -10.59 4.58
C SER A 98 -19.77 -11.00 5.28
N PHE A 99 -18.81 -10.09 5.29
CA PHE A 99 -17.59 -10.18 6.09
C PHE A 99 -17.62 -9.17 7.22
N ARG A 100 -17.35 -9.65 8.44
CA ARG A 100 -17.09 -8.81 9.60
C ARG A 100 -15.70 -9.12 10.14
N PHE A 101 -14.86 -8.08 10.24
CA PHE A 101 -13.52 -8.21 10.79
C PHE A 101 -13.46 -7.74 12.24
N THR A 102 -12.61 -8.39 13.02
CA THR A 102 -12.15 -7.98 14.35
C THR A 102 -10.62 -7.88 14.32
N ASP A 103 -9.99 -7.58 15.46
CA ASP A 103 -8.52 -7.59 15.53
C ASP A 103 -7.90 -8.98 15.30
N GLU A 104 -8.66 -10.05 15.52
CA GLU A 104 -8.14 -11.42 15.49
C GLU A 104 -8.74 -12.26 14.36
N THR A 105 -9.99 -12.00 13.99
CA THR A 105 -10.77 -12.88 13.14
C THR A 105 -11.54 -12.15 12.04
N ALA A 106 -11.86 -12.87 10.98
CA ALA A 106 -12.82 -12.51 9.96
C ALA A 106 -13.96 -13.52 9.99
N THR A 107 -15.21 -13.06 10.11
CA THR A 107 -16.39 -13.91 10.06
C THR A 107 -17.11 -13.68 8.75
N LEU A 108 -17.29 -14.76 7.99
CA LEU A 108 -18.14 -14.83 6.81
C LEU A 108 -19.51 -15.35 7.23
N VAL A 109 -20.56 -14.65 6.82
CA VAL A 109 -21.94 -15.14 6.91
C VAL A 109 -22.52 -15.22 5.50
N HIS A 110 -22.98 -16.41 5.12
CA HIS A 110 -23.78 -16.69 3.94
C HIS A 110 -25.23 -16.83 4.35
N SER A 111 -26.12 -16.09 3.72
CA SER A 111 -27.56 -16.16 3.95
C SER A 111 -28.27 -16.47 2.64
N ASN A 112 -28.96 -17.60 2.57
CA ASN A 112 -29.75 -18.00 1.41
C ASN A 112 -31.00 -18.77 1.91
N PRO A 113 -32.21 -18.41 1.44
CA PRO A 113 -33.46 -19.01 1.88
C PRO A 113 -33.60 -20.50 1.49
N TYR A 114 -32.82 -20.99 0.53
CA TYR A 114 -32.93 -22.38 0.03
C TYR A 114 -31.99 -23.38 0.70
N ASP A 115 -30.83 -22.94 1.18
CA ASP A 115 -29.81 -23.82 1.76
C ASP A 115 -29.64 -23.66 3.29
N GLY A 116 -30.37 -22.71 3.89
CA GLY A 116 -30.34 -22.46 5.34
C GLY A 116 -29.18 -21.58 5.80
N GLY A 117 -28.32 -21.11 4.88
CA GLY A 117 -27.17 -20.27 5.18
C GLY A 117 -26.05 -21.01 5.93
N TYR A 118 -24.91 -20.35 6.07
CA TYR A 118 -23.83 -20.82 6.95
C TYR A 118 -23.00 -19.66 7.49
N SER A 119 -22.24 -19.92 8.55
CA SER A 119 -21.26 -18.98 9.10
C SER A 119 -19.92 -19.66 9.28
N ALA A 120 -18.84 -18.97 8.90
CA ALA A 120 -17.47 -19.45 9.04
C ALA A 120 -16.59 -18.36 9.65
N THR A 121 -15.70 -18.76 10.56
CA THR A 121 -14.75 -17.84 11.21
C THR A 121 -13.32 -18.23 10.86
N TYR A 122 -12.55 -17.23 10.47
CA TYR A 122 -11.17 -17.35 10.03
C TYR A 122 -10.27 -16.50 10.91
N LYS A 123 -9.02 -16.93 11.09
CA LYS A 123 -7.92 -15.99 11.32
C LYS A 123 -7.59 -15.30 10.00
N TYR A 124 -6.93 -14.15 10.05
CA TYR A 124 -6.50 -13.48 8.84
C TYR A 124 -5.18 -12.75 8.99
N VAL A 125 -4.50 -12.56 7.86
CA VAL A 125 -3.30 -11.73 7.70
C VAL A 125 -3.46 -10.82 6.50
N ILE A 126 -2.77 -9.69 6.52
CA ILE A 126 -2.79 -8.68 5.46
C ILE A 126 -1.39 -8.60 4.83
N PHE A 127 -1.33 -8.69 3.50
CA PHE A 127 -0.12 -8.51 2.69
C PHE A 127 -0.38 -7.43 1.64
N GLY A 128 -0.06 -6.17 1.98
CA GLY A 128 -0.51 -5.02 1.20
C GLY A 128 -2.03 -5.02 1.11
N ASN A 129 -2.61 -5.01 -0.09
CA ASN A 129 -4.06 -5.02 -0.26
C ASN A 129 -4.69 -6.43 -0.32
N LEU A 130 -3.89 -7.49 -0.14
CA LEU A 130 -4.38 -8.86 -0.08
C LEU A 130 -4.70 -9.24 1.37
N ILE A 131 -5.92 -9.71 1.61
CA ILE A 131 -6.33 -10.34 2.86
C ILE A 131 -6.39 -11.84 2.63
N VAL A 132 -5.64 -12.59 3.45
CA VAL A 132 -5.68 -14.05 3.46
C VAL A 132 -6.39 -14.50 4.73
N CYS A 133 -7.60 -15.03 4.57
CA CYS A 133 -8.39 -15.64 5.64
C CYS A 133 -8.12 -17.15 5.67
N TYR A 134 -7.61 -17.65 6.77
CA TYR A 134 -7.26 -19.06 6.98
C TYR A 134 -7.82 -19.55 8.32
N GLY A 135 -8.09 -20.85 8.41
CA GLY A 135 -9.06 -21.39 9.37
C GLY A 135 -8.92 -20.98 10.84
N SER A 136 -10.07 -20.99 11.53
CA SER A 136 -10.26 -21.83 12.71
C SER A 136 -11.64 -22.50 12.65
N GLY A 137 -11.75 -23.66 11.96
CA GLY A 137 -12.97 -24.48 11.94
C GLY A 137 -13.43 -25.00 10.57
N THR A 138 -12.88 -24.49 9.45
CA THR A 138 -13.18 -24.95 8.09
C THR A 138 -11.89 -25.34 7.36
N LYS A 139 -11.98 -26.23 6.34
CA LYS A 139 -10.84 -26.58 5.46
C LYS A 139 -10.61 -25.55 4.35
N ASP A 140 -11.47 -24.54 4.26
CA ASP A 140 -11.42 -23.52 3.22
C ASP A 140 -10.62 -22.29 3.64
N SER A 141 -10.06 -21.61 2.65
CA SER A 141 -9.40 -20.32 2.76
C SER A 141 -10.10 -19.30 1.86
N LYS A 142 -10.15 -18.05 2.29
CA LYS A 142 -10.67 -16.94 1.48
C LYS A 142 -9.56 -15.94 1.18
N HIS A 143 -9.47 -15.51 -0.08
CA HIS A 143 -8.52 -14.52 -0.54
C HIS A 143 -9.29 -13.32 -1.05
N LEU A 144 -9.13 -12.19 -0.38
CA LEU A 144 -9.84 -10.96 -0.67
C LEU A 144 -8.85 -9.88 -1.09
N PHE A 145 -9.19 -9.09 -2.10
CA PHE A 145 -8.41 -7.95 -2.53
C PHE A 145 -9.15 -6.65 -2.18
N TYR A 146 -8.50 -5.77 -1.43
CA TYR A 146 -9.04 -4.44 -1.19
C TYR A 146 -8.73 -3.51 -2.37
N THR A 147 -9.78 -2.95 -2.97
CA THR A 147 -9.69 -2.09 -4.16
C THR A 147 -9.67 -0.59 -3.80
N GLY A 148 -9.66 -0.25 -2.51
CA GLY A 148 -9.89 1.12 -2.02
C GLY A 148 -11.36 1.44 -1.74
N SER A 149 -12.30 0.62 -2.21
CA SER A 149 -13.74 0.84 -1.99
C SER A 149 -14.56 -0.43 -1.69
N CYS A 150 -14.11 -1.58 -2.17
CA CYS A 150 -14.68 -2.90 -1.89
C CYS A 150 -13.60 -3.93 -1.55
N LEU A 151 -14.03 -5.07 -1.02
CA LEU A 151 -13.26 -6.31 -1.04
C LEU A 151 -13.73 -7.14 -2.23
N ALA A 152 -12.80 -7.67 -3.02
CA ALA A 152 -13.11 -8.50 -4.17
C ALA A 152 -12.54 -9.92 -3.98
N GLU A 153 -13.33 -10.95 -4.28
CA GLU A 153 -12.86 -12.32 -4.46
C GLU A 153 -12.47 -12.59 -5.92
N ALA A 154 -11.65 -13.63 -6.13
CA ALA A 154 -11.18 -14.01 -7.46
C ALA A 154 -12.31 -14.50 -8.40
N ASP A 155 -13.47 -14.87 -7.84
CA ASP A 155 -14.65 -15.26 -8.59
C ASP A 155 -15.50 -14.08 -9.08
N GLY A 156 -15.07 -12.84 -8.79
CA GLY A 156 -15.78 -11.61 -9.16
C GLY A 156 -16.81 -11.15 -8.14
N THR A 157 -16.91 -11.80 -6.98
CA THR A 157 -17.78 -11.34 -5.88
C THR A 157 -17.19 -10.09 -5.23
N ASP A 158 -17.96 -9.00 -5.25
CA ASP A 158 -17.61 -7.75 -4.58
C ASP A 158 -18.40 -7.57 -3.28
N TYR A 159 -17.69 -7.20 -2.22
CA TYR A 159 -18.24 -6.86 -0.91
C TYR A 159 -18.04 -5.36 -0.67
N LYS A 160 -19.15 -4.63 -0.51
CA LYS A 160 -19.16 -3.17 -0.36
C LYS A 160 -19.45 -2.73 1.06
#